data_AF-A0A0E0DPW1-F1
#
_entry.id   AF-A0A0E0DPW1-F1
#
_cell.length_a   1.000
_cell.length_b   1.000
_cell.length_c   1.000
_cell.angle_alpha   90.00
_cell.angle_beta   90.00
_cell.angle_gamma   90.00
#
_symmetry.space_group_name_H-M   'P 1'
#
loop_
_entity.id
_entity.type
_entity.pdbx_description
1 polymer ?
#
loop_
_entity_poly.entity_id
_entity_poly.type
_entity_poly.pdbx_seq_one_letter_code
_entity_poly.pdbx_strand_id
1 'polypeptide(L)'
;MQPLVPYREGPLDYEPPMFCDCKVKAGRWISWSVGNPGRRNFTCYNARSGGCKFWEWHDPESDPYWKQLLLDLRNVVRTAREEINGLKAHLQDSRNEALKNRAVSRSTESNELESLRAALEQIEATNYVLVDRITQQ
;
A
#
# COMPACT_ATOMS: atom_id res chain seq x y z
N MET A 1 3.60 12.76 -7.96
CA MET A 1 4.48 11.85 -7.19
C MET A 1 4.47 12.30 -5.74
N GLN A 2 4.16 11.41 -4.79
CA GLN A 2 4.36 11.73 -3.37
C GLN A 2 5.86 11.94 -3.11
N PRO A 3 6.26 12.99 -2.37
CA PRO A 3 7.65 13.19 -2.04
C PRO A 3 8.13 12.04 -1.16
N LEU A 4 9.28 11.44 -1.52
CA LEU A 4 9.87 10.31 -0.80
C LEU A 4 10.30 10.69 0.63
N VAL A 5 10.49 11.98 0.87
CA VAL A 5 10.75 12.59 2.17
C VAL A 5 9.64 13.60 2.46
N PRO A 6 8.92 13.47 3.58
CA PRO A 6 7.92 14.45 4.01
C PRO A 6 8.55 15.84 4.18
N TYR A 7 7.76 16.87 3.90
CA TYR A 7 8.15 18.24 4.25
C TYR A 7 8.26 18.34 5.78
N ARG A 8 9.45 18.73 6.27
CA ARG A 8 9.66 19.00 7.71
C ARG A 8 9.10 20.35 8.13
N GLU A 9 9.15 21.31 7.21
CA GLU A 9 8.56 22.64 7.34
C GLU A 9 7.49 22.78 6.27
N GLY A 10 6.30 23.28 6.64
CA GLY A 10 5.26 23.55 5.67
C GLY A 10 5.68 24.61 4.66
N PRO A 11 5.08 24.65 3.46
CA PRO A 11 5.47 25.58 2.40
C PRO A 11 5.42 27.06 2.80
N LEU A 12 4.67 27.43 3.84
CA LEU A 12 4.53 28.82 4.32
C LEU A 12 5.14 29.06 5.71
N ASP A 13 5.73 28.04 6.33
CA ASP A 13 6.18 28.11 7.74
C ASP A 13 7.61 28.64 7.88
N TYR A 14 8.28 28.94 6.76
CA TYR A 14 9.65 29.42 6.75
C TYR A 14 9.76 30.91 7.12
N GLU A 15 10.89 31.29 7.70
CA GLU A 15 11.24 32.69 7.97
C GLU A 15 12.65 33.00 7.41
N PRO A 16 12.92 34.25 6.99
CA PRO A 16 11.99 35.38 6.83
C PRO A 16 11.01 35.17 5.65
N PRO A 17 9.89 35.92 5.56
CA PRO A 17 8.92 35.72 4.50
C PRO A 17 9.41 36.28 3.17
N MET A 18 9.19 35.52 2.10
CA MET A 18 9.32 36.03 0.74
C MET A 18 7.93 36.33 0.17
N PHE A 19 7.74 37.52 -0.39
CA PHE A 19 6.47 37.92 -0.99
C PHE A 19 6.52 37.84 -2.51
N CYS A 20 5.47 37.31 -3.12
CA CYS A 20 5.31 37.36 -4.57
C CYS A 20 4.78 38.73 -5.04
N ASP A 21 4.55 38.88 -6.35
CA ASP A 21 4.01 40.11 -6.93
C ASP A 21 2.61 40.47 -6.40
N CYS A 22 1.82 39.48 -5.97
CA CYS A 22 0.52 39.68 -5.32
C CYS A 22 0.63 40.15 -3.86
N LYS A 23 1.84 40.35 -3.32
CA LYS A 23 2.08 40.73 -1.91
C LYS A 23 1.60 39.70 -0.88
N VAL A 24 1.48 38.43 -1.30
CA VAL A 24 1.24 37.29 -0.40
C VAL A 24 2.51 36.46 -0.24
N LYS A 25 2.66 35.79 0.92
CA LYS A 25 3.82 34.93 1.19
C LYS A 25 3.90 33.81 0.14
N ALA A 26 5.02 33.72 -0.55
CA ALA A 26 5.28 32.69 -1.54
C ALA A 26 5.47 31.34 -0.84
N GLY A 27 5.03 30.24 -1.45
CA GLY A 27 5.32 28.91 -0.93
C GLY A 27 6.76 28.51 -1.23
N ARG A 28 7.48 27.95 -0.25
CA ARG A 28 8.79 27.30 -0.44
C ARG A 28 8.60 25.82 -0.74
N TRP A 29 8.97 25.40 -1.93
CA TRP A 29 8.82 24.04 -2.43
C TRP A 29 10.18 23.37 -2.66
N ILE A 30 10.22 22.04 -2.63
CA ILE A 30 11.42 21.27 -2.97
C ILE A 30 11.26 20.70 -4.37
N SER A 31 12.20 21.00 -5.26
CA SER A 31 12.30 20.34 -6.56
C SER A 31 12.85 18.92 -6.38
N TRP A 32 12.21 17.97 -7.05
CA TRP A 32 12.69 16.59 -7.16
C TRP A 32 13.02 16.20 -8.60
N SER A 33 13.22 17.19 -9.48
CA SER A 33 13.67 16.96 -10.85
C SER A 33 15.09 16.38 -10.88
N VAL A 34 15.47 15.78 -12.01
CA VAL A 34 16.83 15.23 -12.20
C VAL A 34 17.90 16.32 -12.11
N GLY A 35 17.64 17.51 -12.66
CA GLY A 35 18.62 18.59 -12.67
C GLY A 35 18.75 19.37 -11.36
N ASN A 36 17.70 19.36 -10.53
CA ASN A 36 17.65 20.11 -9.27
C ASN A 36 17.01 19.26 -8.14
N PRO A 37 17.58 18.10 -7.79
CA PRO A 37 17.05 17.27 -6.72
C PRO A 37 17.30 17.94 -5.36
N GLY A 38 16.26 18.00 -4.53
CA GLY A 38 16.34 18.59 -3.19
C GLY A 38 16.41 20.13 -3.16
N ARG A 39 16.54 20.81 -4.30
CA ARG A 39 16.72 22.27 -4.36
C ARG A 39 15.41 23.00 -4.09
N ARG A 40 15.42 23.96 -3.16
CA ARG A 40 14.22 24.73 -2.83
C ARG A 40 14.00 25.92 -3.76
N ASN A 41 12.75 26.15 -4.13
CA ASN A 41 12.30 27.34 -4.84
C ASN A 41 11.13 27.99 -4.11
N PHE A 42 10.89 29.25 -4.42
CA PHE A 42 9.69 29.96 -4.07
C PHE A 42 8.76 30.03 -5.28
N THR A 43 7.47 29.89 -5.03
CA THR A 43 6.45 30.09 -6.07
C THR A 43 5.20 30.67 -5.45
N CYS A 44 4.53 31.58 -6.16
CA CYS A 44 3.23 32.05 -5.72
C CYS A 44 2.24 30.89 -5.63
N TYR A 45 1.43 30.84 -4.56
CA TYR A 45 0.36 29.84 -4.43
C TYR A 45 -0.63 29.89 -5.61
N ASN A 46 -0.90 31.09 -6.14
CA ASN A 46 -1.81 31.32 -7.26
C ASN A 46 -1.24 30.92 -8.64
N ALA A 47 0.05 30.54 -8.72
CA ALA A 47 0.68 30.17 -9.99
C ALA A 47 0.01 28.97 -10.66
N ARG A 48 -0.55 28.03 -9.88
CA ARG A 48 -1.21 26.81 -10.38
C ARG A 48 -2.52 27.07 -11.11
N SER A 49 -3.15 28.21 -10.84
CA SER A 49 -4.44 28.58 -11.44
C SER A 49 -4.28 29.57 -12.61
N GLY A 50 -3.08 29.68 -13.18
CA GLY A 50 -2.77 30.65 -14.24
C GLY A 50 -2.58 32.09 -13.75
N GLY A 51 -2.43 32.29 -12.44
CA GLY A 51 -2.25 33.60 -11.81
C GLY A 51 -0.80 34.10 -11.85
N CYS A 52 -0.34 34.64 -10.72
CA CYS A 52 1.00 35.22 -10.56
C CYS A 52 2.12 34.25 -10.96
N LYS A 53 3.06 34.75 -11.78
CA LYS A 53 4.21 33.99 -12.33
C LYS A 53 5.47 34.07 -11.48
N PHE A 54 5.37 34.66 -10.28
CA PHE A 54 6.50 34.77 -9.37
C PHE A 54 7.13 33.42 -9.08
N TRP A 55 8.42 33.32 -9.33
CA TRP A 55 9.23 32.14 -9.08
C TRP A 55 10.68 32.54 -8.89
N GLU A 56 11.35 31.94 -7.90
CA GLU A 56 12.77 32.17 -7.63
C GLU A 56 13.42 30.95 -6.95
N TRP A 57 14.70 30.71 -7.19
CA TRP A 57 15.45 29.71 -6.43
C TRP A 57 15.80 30.24 -5.04
N HIS A 58 15.50 29.47 -3.99
CA HIS A 58 15.94 29.78 -2.63
C HIS A 58 17.38 29.32 -2.40
N ASP A 59 17.67 28.08 -2.79
CA ASP A 59 19.01 27.52 -2.64
C ASP A 59 19.84 27.83 -3.90
N PRO A 60 21.16 28.06 -3.76
CA PRO A 60 22.05 28.09 -4.91
C PRO A 60 22.03 26.74 -5.65
N GLU A 61 22.59 26.72 -6.85
CA GLU A 61 22.73 25.47 -7.57
C GLU A 61 23.66 24.52 -6.81
N SER A 62 23.19 23.29 -6.59
CA SER A 62 23.97 22.27 -5.90
C SER A 62 25.12 21.76 -6.78
N ASP A 63 26.22 21.38 -6.15
CA ASP A 63 27.34 20.69 -6.79
C ASP A 63 26.86 19.40 -7.51
N PRO A 64 27.45 19.05 -8.69
CA PRO A 64 27.11 17.82 -9.41
C PRO A 64 27.17 16.54 -8.56
N TYR A 65 28.14 16.43 -7.64
CA TYR A 65 28.25 15.29 -6.73
C TYR A 65 27.02 15.17 -5.83
N TRP A 66 26.58 16.28 -5.22
CA TRP A 66 25.39 16.29 -4.37
C TRP A 66 24.12 15.94 -5.14
N LYS A 67 24.00 16.43 -6.39
CA LYS A 67 22.88 16.06 -7.25
C LYS A 67 22.86 14.56 -7.50
N GLN A 68 24.00 13.97 -7.88
CA GLN A 68 24.12 12.54 -8.16
C GLN A 68 23.79 11.70 -6.92
N LEU A 69 24.41 12.02 -5.78
CA LEU A 69 24.20 11.30 -4.53
C LEU A 69 22.72 11.31 -4.10
N LEU A 70 22.04 12.46 -4.19
CA LEU A 70 20.62 12.55 -3.85
C LEU A 70 19.73 11.74 -4.80
N LEU A 71 20.07 11.69 -6.09
CA LEU A 71 19.36 10.88 -7.07
C LEU A 71 19.54 9.38 -6.80
N ASP A 72 20.76 8.95 -6.48
CA ASP A 72 21.06 7.54 -6.20
C ASP A 72 20.34 7.07 -4.94
N LEU A 73 20.41 7.84 -3.85
CA LEU A 73 19.68 7.55 -2.62
C LEU A 73 18.17 7.50 -2.86
N ARG A 74 17.64 8.45 -3.64
CA ARG A 74 16.22 8.47 -4.02
C ARG A 74 15.82 7.21 -4.78
N ASN A 75 16.67 6.77 -5.71
CA ASN A 75 16.42 5.57 -6.51
C ASN A 75 16.45 4.31 -5.63
N VAL A 76 17.43 4.17 -4.74
CA VAL A 76 17.49 3.06 -3.78
C VAL A 76 16.24 3.01 -2.90
N VAL A 77 15.81 4.15 -2.33
CA VAL A 77 14.59 4.20 -1.51
C VAL A 77 13.35 3.84 -2.31
N ARG A 78 13.25 4.27 -3.56
CA ARG A 78 12.14 3.93 -4.45
C ARG A 78 12.09 2.43 -4.72
N THR A 79 13.21 1.83 -5.13
CA THR A 79 13.32 0.39 -5.39
C THR A 79 12.96 -0.43 -4.16
N ALA A 80 13.50 -0.08 -2.99
CA ALA A 80 13.18 -0.78 -1.74
C ALA A 80 11.69 -0.70 -1.38
N ARG A 81 11.04 0.45 -1.62
CA ARG A 81 9.59 0.59 -1.41
C ARG A 81 8.78 -0.27 -2.38
N GLU A 82 9.19 -0.33 -3.64
CA GLU A 82 8.57 -1.19 -4.66
C GLU A 82 8.67 -2.67 -4.26
N GLU A 83 9.85 -3.12 -3.82
CA GLU A 83 10.08 -4.49 -3.32
C GLU A 83 9.23 -4.80 -2.08
N ILE A 84 9.21 -3.92 -1.07
CA ILE A 84 8.38 -4.10 0.13
C ILE A 84 6.91 -4.21 -0.24
N ASN A 85 6.42 -3.38 -1.15
CA ASN A 85 5.03 -3.43 -1.61
C ASN A 85 4.74 -4.74 -2.36
N GLY A 86 5.66 -5.19 -3.21
CA GLY A 86 5.56 -6.47 -3.92
C GLY A 86 5.51 -7.66 -2.95
N LEU A 87 6.43 -7.72 -1.99
CA LEU A 87 6.46 -8.77 -0.96
C LEU A 87 5.19 -8.79 -0.11
N LYS A 88 4.67 -7.61 0.27
CA LYS A 88 3.40 -7.51 1.00
C LYS A 88 2.22 -8.05 0.19
N ALA A 89 2.15 -7.74 -1.11
CA ALA A 89 1.11 -8.27 -1.98
C ALA A 89 1.19 -9.80 -2.07
N HIS A 90 2.38 -10.35 -2.32
CA HIS A 90 2.59 -11.80 -2.36
C HIS A 90 2.21 -12.51 -1.05
N LEU A 91 2.58 -11.95 0.11
CA LEU A 91 2.20 -12.50 1.40
C LEU A 91 0.68 -12.49 1.62
N GLN A 92 0.01 -11.42 1.19
CA GLN A 92 -1.45 -11.31 1.28
C GLN A 92 -2.14 -12.33 0.38
N ASP A 93 -1.66 -12.51 -0.85
CA ASP A 93 -2.21 -13.49 -1.80
C ASP A 93 -2.03 -14.92 -1.30
N SER A 94 -0.81 -15.26 -0.85
CA SER A 94 -0.50 -16.57 -0.26
C SER A 94 -1.38 -16.86 0.97
N ARG A 95 -1.62 -15.85 1.82
CA ARG A 95 -2.53 -15.97 2.96
C ARG A 95 -3.96 -16.23 2.52
N ASN A 96 -4.46 -15.51 1.52
CA ASN A 96 -5.81 -15.68 1.00
C ASN A 96 -6.02 -17.07 0.40
N GLU A 97 -5.02 -17.56 -0.33
CA GLU A 97 -5.05 -18.90 -0.91
C GLU A 97 -5.03 -19.98 0.16
N ALA A 98 -4.20 -19.85 1.20
CA ALA A 98 -4.19 -20.77 2.33
C ALA A 98 -5.54 -20.80 3.07
N LEU A 99 -6.18 -19.64 3.26
CA LEU A 99 -7.52 -19.55 3.87
C LEU A 99 -8.59 -20.23 3.00
N LYS A 100 -8.54 -20.02 1.68
CA LYS A 100 -9.45 -20.65 0.72
C LYS A 100 -9.28 -22.17 0.74
N ASN A 101 -8.05 -22.66 0.67
CA ASN A 101 -7.76 -24.09 0.69
C ASN A 101 -8.25 -24.74 1.98
N ARG A 102 -8.01 -24.08 3.13
CA ARG A 102 -8.53 -24.56 4.42
C ARG A 102 -10.06 -24.60 4.47
N ALA A 103 -10.74 -23.60 3.90
CA ALA A 103 -12.20 -23.58 3.83
C ALA A 103 -12.74 -24.71 2.94
N VAL A 104 -12.09 -24.97 1.79
CA VAL A 104 -12.42 -26.09 0.91
C VAL A 104 -12.25 -27.42 1.62
N SER A 105 -11.10 -27.69 2.25
CA SER A 105 -10.86 -28.93 3.01
C SER A 105 -11.93 -29.15 4.08
N ARG A 106 -12.28 -28.10 4.85
CA ARG A 106 -13.33 -28.19 5.87
C ARG A 106 -14.70 -28.53 5.28
N SER A 107 -15.03 -27.99 4.10
CA SER A 107 -16.30 -28.31 3.43
C SER A 107 -16.32 -29.77 2.96
N THR A 108 -15.21 -30.28 2.45
CA THR A 108 -15.07 -31.69 2.06
C THR A 108 -15.25 -32.62 3.26
N GLU A 109 -14.53 -32.36 4.36
CA GLU A 109 -14.65 -33.12 5.61
C GLU A 109 -16.09 -33.09 6.15
N SER A 110 -16.77 -31.94 6.08
CA SER A 110 -18.17 -31.83 6.50
C SER A 110 -19.10 -32.70 5.65
N ASN A 111 -18.92 -32.69 4.33
CA ASN A 111 -19.73 -33.49 3.41
C ASN A 111 -19.50 -35.00 3.61
N GLU A 112 -18.26 -35.41 3.83
CA GLU A 112 -17.91 -36.81 4.14
C GLU A 112 -18.54 -37.26 5.46
N LEU A 113 -18.48 -36.44 6.51
CA LEU A 113 -19.11 -36.72 7.79
C LEU A 113 -20.62 -36.85 7.69
N GLU A 114 -21.27 -36.00 6.88
CA GLU A 114 -22.71 -36.07 6.65
C GLU A 114 -23.10 -37.35 5.91
N SER A 115 -22.33 -37.75 4.89
CA SER A 115 -22.52 -39.01 4.18
C SER A 115 -22.35 -40.24 5.09
N LEU A 116 -21.32 -40.24 5.95
CA LEU A 116 -21.09 -41.33 6.92
C LEU A 116 -22.20 -41.42 7.97
N ARG A 117 -22.72 -40.28 8.44
CA ARG A 117 -23.86 -40.25 9.37
C ARG A 117 -25.10 -40.87 8.74
N ALA A 118 -25.43 -40.49 7.50
CA ALA A 118 -26.57 -41.07 6.78
C ALA A 118 -26.43 -42.59 6.58
N ALA A 119 -25.21 -43.07 6.27
CA ALA A 119 -24.95 -44.50 6.15
C ALA A 119 -25.12 -45.25 7.48
N LEU A 120 -24.69 -44.65 8.60
CA LEU A 120 -24.87 -45.22 9.94
C LEU A 120 -26.36 -45.34 10.30
N GLU A 121 -27.14 -44.28 10.07
CA GLU A 121 -28.59 -44.30 10.30
C GLU A 121 -29.28 -45.41 9.49
N GLN A 122 -28.86 -45.61 8.24
CA GLN A 122 -29.37 -46.69 7.40
C GLN A 122 -29.01 -48.08 7.93
N ILE A 123 -27.78 -48.26 8.44
CA ILE A 123 -27.33 -49.51 9.06
C ILE A 123 -28.13 -49.78 10.35
N GLU A 124 -28.32 -48.76 11.20
CA GLU A 124 -29.10 -48.88 12.43
C GLU A 124 -30.56 -49.27 12.13
N ALA A 125 -31.19 -48.64 11.15
CA ALA A 125 -32.54 -48.98 10.72
C ALA A 125 -32.63 -50.42 10.19
N THR A 126 -31.63 -50.86 9.41
CA THR A 126 -31.57 -52.23 8.89
C THR A 126 -31.40 -53.26 10.01
N ASN A 127 -30.51 -52.98 10.97
CA ASN A 127 -30.29 -53.83 12.13
C ASN A 127 -31.54 -53.96 12.99
N TYR A 128 -32.28 -52.87 13.21
CA TYR A 128 -33.55 -52.90 13.94
C TYR A 128 -34.55 -53.89 13.32
N VAL A 129 -34.73 -53.83 12.00
CA VAL A 129 -35.62 -54.74 11.26
C VAL A 129 -35.14 -56.20 11.33
N LEU A 130 -33.83 -56.44 11.25
CA LEU A 130 -33.26 -57.79 11.33
C LEU A 130 -33.44 -58.39 12.73
N VAL A 131 -33.19 -57.61 13.78
CA VAL A 131 -33.39 -58.04 15.17
C VAL A 131 -34.84 -58.39 15.43
N ASP A 132 -35.78 -57.53 15.02
CA ASP A 132 -37.22 -57.77 15.16
C ASP A 132 -37.65 -59.10 14.52
N ARG A 133 -37.17 -59.38 13.30
CA ARG A 133 -37.42 -60.66 12.60
C ARG A 133 -36.88 -61.87 13.35
N ILE A 134 -35.71 -61.77 13.96
CA ILE A 134 -35.11 -62.87 14.74
C ILE A 134 -35.91 -63.14 16.00
N THR A 135 -36.39 -62.09 16.68
CA THR A 135 -37.16 -62.23 17.94
C THR A 135 -38.60 -62.73 17.75
N GLN A 136 -39.14 -62.72 16.54
CA GLN A 136 -40.49 -63.21 16.21
C GLN A 136 -40.52 -64.66 15.69
N GLN A 137 -39.36 -65.33 15.60
CA GLN A 137 -39.23 -66.78 15.31
C GLN A 137 -39.03 -67.58 16.60
#